data_AF-A0A381LAN3-F1
#
_entry.id   AF-A0A381LAN3-F1
#
_cell.length_a   1.000
_cell.length_b   1.000
_cell.length_c   1.000
_cell.angle_alpha   90.00
_cell.angle_beta   90.00
_cell.angle_gamma   90.00
#
_symmetry.space_group_name_H-M   'P 1'
#
loop_
_entity.id
_entity.type
_entity.pdbx_description
1 polymer ?
#
loop_
_entity_poly.entity_id
_entity_poly.type
_entity_poly.pdbx_seq_one_letter_code
_entity_poly.pdbx_strand_id
1 'polypeptide(L)'
;DITKVWNRMYLRLAVYMREILLTQHLRKSVHGFMLFGTQLQLWVFDHSGSFSSDTIDITKEPERFIRAIVGYTFMNDGELGLDQSLRRDGERTFVTIKDAYTGEDK
;
A
#
# COMPACT_ATOMS: atom_id res chain seq x y z
N ASP A 1 15.08 -24.57 -0.55
CA ASP A 1 14.64 -23.89 -1.78
C ASP A 1 14.05 -22.54 -1.42
N ILE A 2 14.74 -21.47 -1.82
CA ILE A 2 14.40 -20.09 -1.45
C ILE A 2 13.09 -19.64 -2.10
N THR A 3 12.78 -20.14 -3.29
CA THR A 3 11.52 -19.85 -4.01
C THR A 3 10.31 -20.33 -3.22
N LYS A 4 10.42 -21.48 -2.53
CA LYS A 4 9.36 -21.98 -1.64
C LYS A 4 9.14 -21.08 -0.42
N VAL A 5 10.19 -20.43 0.09
CA VAL A 5 10.06 -19.48 1.21
C VAL A 5 9.33 -18.23 0.74
N TRP A 6 9.76 -17.66 -0.39
CA TRP A 6 9.11 -16.50 -1.01
C TRP A 6 7.63 -16.75 -1.30
N ASN A 7 7.29 -17.89 -1.92
CA ASN A 7 5.89 -18.23 -2.19
C ASN A 7 5.04 -18.31 -0.91
N ARG A 8 5.59 -18.87 0.18
CA ARG A 8 4.86 -18.91 1.46
C ARG A 8 4.69 -17.54 2.08
N MET A 9 5.69 -16.67 1.99
CA MET A 9 5.60 -15.30 2.49
C MET A 9 4.58 -14.49 1.68
N TYR A 10 4.63 -14.60 0.35
CA TYR A 10 3.67 -13.97 -0.55
C TYR A 10 2.24 -14.41 -0.23
N LEU A 11 1.99 -15.72 -0.10
CA LEU A 11 0.64 -16.22 0.21
C LEU A 11 0.11 -15.67 1.55
N ARG A 12 0.96 -15.58 2.57
CA ARG A 12 0.59 -14.97 3.85
C ARG A 12 0.26 -13.49 3.70
N LEU A 13 1.12 -12.74 3.00
CA LEU A 13 0.89 -11.33 2.72
C LEU A 13 -0.42 -11.13 1.98
N ALA A 14 -0.67 -11.90 0.92
CA ALA A 14 -1.87 -11.81 0.09
C ALA A 14 -3.15 -12.07 0.90
N VAL A 15 -3.14 -13.00 1.85
CA VAL A 15 -4.27 -13.23 2.77
C VAL A 15 -4.56 -11.98 3.59
N TYR A 16 -3.54 -11.39 4.24
CA TYR A 16 -3.71 -10.17 5.03
C TYR A 16 -4.17 -8.97 4.19
N MET A 17 -3.59 -8.80 2.99
CA MET A 17 -3.97 -7.70 2.09
C MET A 17 -5.43 -7.82 1.63
N ARG A 18 -5.86 -9.05 1.31
CA ARG A 18 -7.25 -9.34 0.99
C ARG A 18 -8.19 -9.03 2.16
N GLU A 19 -7.82 -9.40 3.38
CA GLU A 19 -8.62 -9.09 4.58
C GLU A 19 -8.77 -7.58 4.79
N ILE A 20 -7.70 -6.81 4.60
CA ILE A 20 -7.75 -5.34 4.68
C ILE A 20 -8.69 -4.76 3.61
N LEU A 21 -8.55 -5.17 2.35
CA LEU A 21 -9.41 -4.68 1.26
C LEU A 21 -10.89 -5.05 1.45
N LEU A 22 -11.17 -6.22 2.03
CA LEU A 22 -12.55 -6.65 2.33
C LEU A 22 -13.16 -5.88 3.51
N THR A 23 -12.36 -5.54 4.52
CA THR A 23 -12.82 -4.80 5.71
C THR A 23 -12.89 -3.29 5.47
N GLN A 24 -12.04 -2.76 4.58
CA GLN A 24 -11.95 -1.36 4.21
C GLN A 24 -12.32 -1.19 2.73
N HIS A 25 -13.58 -1.45 2.39
CA HIS A 25 -14.09 -1.49 1.00
C HIS A 25 -13.83 -0.24 0.15
N LEU A 26 -13.59 0.93 0.75
CA LEU A 26 -13.26 2.16 0.03
C LEU A 26 -11.77 2.28 -0.29
N ARG A 27 -10.92 1.51 0.38
CA ARG A 27 -9.48 1.58 0.20
C ARG A 27 -9.11 1.10 -1.21
N LYS A 28 -8.43 1.95 -1.97
CA LYS A 28 -8.04 1.73 -3.37
C LYS A 28 -6.88 0.76 -3.49
N SER A 29 -5.94 0.82 -2.56
CA SER A 29 -4.79 -0.09 -2.53
C SER A 29 -4.24 -0.27 -1.11
N VAL A 30 -3.49 -1.36 -0.92
CA VAL A 30 -2.77 -1.66 0.33
C VAL A 30 -1.32 -1.95 0.00
N HIS A 31 -0.43 -1.31 0.73
CA HIS A 31 1.01 -1.44 0.57
C HIS A 31 1.55 -2.47 1.56
N GLY A 32 2.49 -3.29 1.10
CA GLY A 32 3.11 -4.36 1.87
C GLY A 32 4.61 -4.43 1.67
N PHE A 33 5.28 -5.02 2.64
CA PHE A 33 6.73 -5.23 2.62
C PHE A 33 7.01 -6.69 2.93
N MET A 34 7.85 -7.33 2.11
CA MET A 34 8.43 -8.63 2.42
C MET A 34 9.94 -8.47 2.61
N LEU A 35 10.42 -8.75 3.80
CA LEU A 35 11.84 -8.73 4.14
C LEU A 35 12.30 -10.13 4.57
N PHE A 36 13.21 -10.72 3.80
CA PHE A 36 13.83 -12.00 4.12
C PHE A 36 15.35 -11.89 4.08
N GLY A 37 15.98 -11.98 5.26
CA GLY A 37 17.41 -11.68 5.38
C GLY A 37 17.67 -10.23 4.97
N THR A 38 18.50 -10.02 3.95
CA THR A 38 18.78 -8.69 3.40
C THR A 38 17.89 -8.31 2.22
N GLN A 39 17.02 -9.22 1.76
CA GLN A 39 16.23 -9.05 0.55
C GLN A 39 14.87 -8.45 0.89
N LEU A 40 14.64 -7.21 0.46
CA LEU A 40 13.38 -6.50 0.60
C LEU A 40 12.63 -6.50 -0.73
N GLN A 41 11.34 -6.76 -0.70
CA GLN A 41 10.44 -6.55 -1.84
C GLN A 41 9.23 -5.73 -1.39
N LEU A 42 8.91 -4.69 -2.16
CA LEU A 42 7.75 -3.83 -1.94
C LEU A 42 6.58 -4.38 -2.73
N TRP A 43 5.39 -4.33 -2.15
CA TRP A 43 4.17 -4.84 -2.74
C TRP A 43 3.04 -3.83 -2.65
N VAL A 44 2.21 -3.83 -3.68
CA VAL A 44 0.95 -3.08 -3.68
C VAL A 44 -0.14 -4.03 -4.16
N PHE A 45 -1.23 -4.05 -3.41
CA PHE A 45 -2.42 -4.83 -3.70
C PHE A 45 -3.57 -3.87 -3.95
N ASP A 46 -4.36 -4.15 -4.98
CA ASP A 46 -5.63 -3.49 -5.24
C ASP A 46 -6.72 -4.56 -5.49
N HIS A 47 -7.92 -4.13 -5.89
CA HIS A 47 -9.02 -5.04 -6.19
C HIS A 47 -8.80 -5.90 -7.46
N SER A 48 -7.82 -5.54 -8.30
CA SER A 48 -7.47 -6.28 -9.53
C SER A 48 -6.37 -7.32 -9.30
N GLY A 49 -5.53 -7.15 -8.27
CA GLY A 49 -4.48 -8.09 -7.94
C GLY A 49 -3.34 -7.45 -7.16
N SER A 50 -2.13 -7.96 -7.38
CA SER A 50 -0.93 -7.50 -6.70
C SER A 50 0.22 -7.30 -7.67
N PHE A 51 1.01 -6.26 -7.44
CA PHE A 51 2.28 -6.06 -8.12
C PHE A 51 3.40 -5.83 -7.11
N SER A 52 4.62 -6.16 -7.52
CA SER A 52 5.80 -6.07 -6.69
C SER A 52 6.87 -5.22 -7.35
N SER A 53 7.74 -4.61 -6.54
CA SER A 53 9.03 -4.13 -7.00
C SER A 53 9.97 -5.28 -7.33
N ASP A 54 11.10 -4.96 -7.96
CA ASP A 54 12.28 -5.81 -7.88
C ASP A 54 12.74 -5.97 -6.43
N THR A 55 13.51 -7.03 -6.18
CA THR A 55 14.14 -7.26 -4.89
C THR A 55 15.29 -6.28 -4.66
N ILE A 56 15.35 -5.71 -3.46
CA ILE A 56 16.38 -4.76 -3.00
C ILE A 56 17.23 -5.49 -1.96
N ASP A 57 18.52 -5.66 -2.21
CA ASP A 57 19.44 -6.11 -1.15
C ASP A 57 19.84 -4.91 -0.29
N ILE A 58 19.21 -4.76 0.88
CA ILE A 58 19.37 -3.56 1.73
C ILE A 58 20.80 -3.34 2.20
N THR A 59 21.64 -4.37 2.18
CA THR A 59 23.05 -4.27 2.59
C THR A 59 23.96 -3.81 1.45
N LYS A 60 23.58 -4.10 0.20
CA LYS A 60 24.31 -3.69 -1.00
C LYS A 60 23.77 -2.41 -1.61
N GLU A 61 22.49 -2.15 -1.42
CA GLU A 61 21.75 -1.00 -1.95
C GLU A 61 21.09 -0.18 -0.82
N PRO A 62 21.84 0.27 0.21
CA PRO A 62 21.26 0.98 1.36
C PRO A 62 20.57 2.28 0.95
N GLU A 63 21.06 2.98 -0.07
CA GLU A 63 20.42 4.20 -0.57
C GLU A 63 19.02 3.93 -1.14
N ARG A 64 18.84 2.84 -1.87
CA ARG A 64 17.54 2.48 -2.47
C ARG A 64 16.55 2.06 -1.39
N PHE A 65 17.03 1.36 -0.36
CA PHE A 65 16.26 1.07 0.84
C PHE A 65 15.82 2.36 1.56
N ILE A 66 16.74 3.28 1.84
CA ILE A 66 16.43 4.57 2.48
C ILE A 66 15.42 5.35 1.64
N ARG A 67 15.60 5.45 0.32
CA ARG A 67 14.66 6.12 -0.58
C ARG A 67 13.26 5.50 -0.53
N ALA A 68 13.15 4.18 -0.45
CA ALA A 68 11.85 3.53 -0.29
C ALA A 68 11.16 3.96 1.02
N ILE A 69 11.87 3.88 2.16
CA ILE A 69 11.33 4.28 3.47
C ILE A 69 10.96 5.76 3.50
N VAL A 70 11.83 6.62 2.97
CA VAL A 70 11.57 8.06 2.83
C VAL A 70 10.33 8.28 1.96
N GLY A 71 10.22 7.61 0.82
CA GLY A 71 9.05 7.67 -0.05
C GLY A 71 7.76 7.38 0.72
N TYR A 72 7.71 6.28 1.46
CA TYR A 72 6.54 5.95 2.29
C TYR A 72 6.26 6.95 3.41
N THR A 73 7.29 7.62 3.93
CA THR A 73 7.13 8.66 4.97
C THR A 73 6.50 9.94 4.40
N PHE A 74 6.78 10.24 3.13
CA PHE A 74 6.25 11.42 2.44
C PHE A 74 4.91 11.17 1.73
N MET A 75 4.51 9.90 1.56
CA MET A 75 3.23 9.56 0.94
C MET A 75 2.06 10.04 1.79
N ASN A 76 1.10 10.70 1.15
CA ASN A 76 -0.17 11.05 1.77
C ASN A 76 -1.15 9.86 1.82
N ASP A 77 -2.26 10.03 2.54
CA ASP A 77 -3.27 8.99 2.71
C ASP A 77 -3.77 8.38 1.38
N GLY A 78 -3.93 9.20 0.35
CA GLY A 78 -4.40 8.75 -0.96
C GLY A 78 -3.36 7.95 -1.72
N GLU A 79 -2.09 8.35 -1.62
CA GLU A 79 -0.95 7.59 -2.15
C GLU A 79 -0.77 6.25 -1.40
N LEU A 80 -1.10 6.20 -0.11
CA LEU A 80 -1.16 4.96 0.69
C LEU A 80 -2.44 4.12 0.44
N GLY A 81 -3.28 4.58 -0.48
CA GLY A 81 -4.46 3.89 -0.98
C GLY A 81 -5.74 4.16 -0.19
N LEU A 82 -5.74 5.03 0.82
CA LEU A 82 -6.97 5.43 1.51
C LEU A 82 -7.85 6.28 0.59
N ASP A 83 -9.16 6.11 0.73
CA ASP A 83 -10.08 6.96 0.00
C ASP A 83 -10.20 8.34 0.66
N GLN A 84 -9.80 9.37 -0.07
CA GLN A 84 -9.91 10.76 0.37
C GLN A 84 -11.30 11.35 0.12
N SER A 85 -12.18 10.65 -0.62
CA SER A 85 -13.55 11.12 -0.82
C SER A 85 -14.40 11.05 0.45
N LEU A 86 -13.97 10.23 1.41
CA LEU A 86 -14.68 10.01 2.65
C LEU A 86 -13.98 10.73 3.81
N ARG A 87 -14.59 11.80 4.32
CA ARG A 87 -14.11 12.53 5.50
C ARG A 87 -14.83 12.03 6.74
N ARG A 88 -14.10 11.59 7.78
CA ARG A 88 -14.68 11.33 9.11
C ARG A 88 -14.48 12.53 10.02
N ASP A 89 -15.55 12.94 10.68
CA ASP A 89 -15.55 13.92 11.76
C ASP A 89 -16.37 13.36 12.94
N GLY A 90 -15.67 12.89 13.96
CA GLY A 90 -16.25 12.11 15.06
C GLY A 90 -16.90 10.81 14.57
N GLU A 91 -18.18 10.62 14.92
CA GLU A 91 -19.00 9.49 14.44
C GLU A 91 -19.62 9.72 13.06
N ARG A 92 -19.46 10.91 12.48
CA ARG A 92 -20.08 11.27 11.20
C ARG A 92 -19.12 11.03 10.05
N THR A 93 -19.67 10.51 8.97
CA THR A 93 -18.96 10.23 7.72
C THR A 93 -19.54 11.09 6.61
N PHE A 94 -18.70 11.89 5.97
CA PHE A 94 -19.04 12.82 4.90
C PHE A 94 -18.46 12.32 3.59
N VAL A 95 -19.21 12.47 2.51
CA VAL A 95 -18.71 12.27 1.15
C VAL A 95 -18.42 13.65 0.57
N THR A 96 -17.16 13.93 0.29
CA THR A 96 -16.75 15.16 -0.39
C THR A 96 -16.98 14.98 -1.88
N ILE A 97 -17.91 15.75 -2.43
CA ILE A 97 -18.14 15.80 -3.88
C ILE A 97 -17.40 17.03 -4.40
N LYS A 98 -16.37 16.80 -5.22
CA LYS A 98 -15.69 17.90 -5.91
C LYS A 98 -16.58 18.42 -7.04
N ASP A 99 -16.72 19.74 -7.14
CA ASP A 99 -17.36 20.35 -8.29
C ASP A 99 -16.54 20.04 -9.56
N ALA A 100 -17.20 19.48 -10.57
CA ALA A 100 -16.55 19.04 -11.81
C ALA A 100 -15.94 20.20 -12.62
N TYR A 101 -16.34 21.45 -12.35
CA TYR A 101 -15.90 22.64 -13.06
C TYR A 101 -14.87 23.46 -12.28
N THR A 102 -14.98 23.52 -10.95
CA THR A 102 -14.08 24.35 -10.12
C THR A 102 -13.05 23.55 -9.34
N GLY A 103 -13.25 22.23 -9.15
CA GLY A 103 -12.35 21.36 -8.37
C GLY A 103 -12.41 21.62 -6.86
N GLU A 104 -13.29 22.51 -6.41
CA GLU A 104 -13.51 22.84 -5.01
C GLU A 104 -14.42 21.80 -4.35
N ASP A 105 -14.17 21.57 -3.06
CA ASP A 105 -14.99 20.71 -2.21
C ASP A 105 -16.34 21.41 -1.94
N LYS A 106 -17.44 20.68 -2.15
CA LYS A 106 -18.81 21.09 -1.75
C LYS A 106 -19.32 20.29 -0.57
#